data_AF-A0A9E3JU04-F1
#
_entry.id   AF-A0A9E3JU04-F1
#
_cell.length_a   1.000
_cell.length_b   1.000
_cell.length_c   1.000
_cell.angle_alpha   90.00
_cell.angle_beta   90.00
_cell.angle_gamma   90.00
#
_symmetry.space_group_name_H-M   'P 1'
#
loop_
_entity.id
_entity.type
_entity.pdbx_description
1 polymer ?
#
loop_
_entity_poly.entity_id
_entity_poly.type
_entity_poly.pdbx_seq_one_letter_code
_entity_poly.pdbx_strand_id
1 'polypeptide(L)'
;MPPIRRAALHTGGSLNTVLRCATAVALCLLPVSVFAAKKPTPLSEADAAALQGKTAAVTLHDTPTFVAMTAGKAGFGLFGVAAMAKAGNDFVKDNDIRDPSVLLRDRLGALLHEVHGLDVRPVDTVETKEKKPAALAALHGDADVVLSVRTLGWSYAYYPTDWSHYWIGYGAAVDLIDAKTGKPLSHIDCGADTRKSAIKPSLEEMRANGGQLTKDVLESLGWLCVRLVAKEAFRIPDDRLPAIPEAYVDPLMRLQPAGAPSATPQAPAGGAAATPGATADPAAAPAPQPAAEPAPQPTTEPAVGASGDTRR
;
A
#
# COMPACT_ATOMS: atom_id res chain seq x y z
N MET A 1 43.56 -65.30 28.16
CA MET A 1 44.77 -64.47 27.98
C MET A 1 44.38 -63.00 28.13
N PRO A 2 45.21 -62.19 28.81
CA PRO A 2 44.85 -60.95 29.53
C PRO A 2 45.31 -59.68 28.76
N PRO A 3 45.36 -58.45 29.33
CA PRO A 3 44.80 -57.91 30.59
C PRO A 3 43.86 -56.69 30.37
N ILE A 4 42.78 -56.50 31.13
CA ILE A 4 42.67 -55.81 32.44
C ILE A 4 43.52 -54.53 32.54
N ARG A 5 42.88 -53.36 32.55
CA ARG A 5 43.32 -52.19 33.32
C ARG A 5 42.14 -51.54 34.05
N ARG A 6 42.32 -51.43 35.38
CA ARG A 6 41.49 -50.73 36.37
C ARG A 6 42.11 -49.35 36.67
N ALA A 7 41.28 -48.51 37.31
CA ALA A 7 41.58 -47.32 38.12
C ALA A 7 41.86 -46.02 37.35
N ALA A 8 41.44 -44.82 37.80
CA ALA A 8 41.13 -44.40 39.16
C ALA A 8 40.03 -43.31 39.20
N LEU A 9 39.27 -43.31 40.30
CA LEU A 9 38.52 -42.15 40.80
C LEU A 9 39.52 -41.09 41.29
N HIS A 10 39.30 -39.83 40.91
CA HIS A 10 39.81 -38.68 41.65
C HIS A 10 38.67 -37.71 41.94
N THR A 11 38.20 -37.77 43.19
CA THR A 11 37.51 -36.68 43.89
C THR A 11 38.52 -35.60 44.25
N GLY A 12 38.27 -34.36 43.85
CA GLY A 12 39.02 -33.19 44.26
C GLY A 12 38.14 -31.95 44.11
N GLY A 13 37.59 -31.47 45.22
CA GLY A 13 36.80 -30.25 45.26
C GLY A 13 37.66 -29.00 45.08
N SER A 14 37.06 -27.97 44.51
CA SER A 14 37.48 -26.59 44.71
C SER A 14 36.25 -25.69 44.61
N LEU A 15 35.70 -25.34 45.78
CA LEU A 15 34.91 -24.13 45.94
C LEU A 15 35.89 -22.96 45.82
N ASN A 16 35.84 -22.23 44.71
CA ASN A 16 36.28 -20.84 44.67
C ASN A 16 35.62 -20.09 43.51
N THR A 17 34.81 -19.11 43.89
CA THR A 17 34.79 -17.78 43.27
C THR A 17 34.08 -17.65 41.92
N VAL A 18 32.75 -17.52 42.01
CA VAL A 18 31.96 -16.40 41.45
C VAL A 18 32.77 -15.49 40.50
N LEU A 19 32.80 -15.80 39.21
CA LEU A 19 33.30 -14.84 38.23
C LEU A 19 32.73 -15.12 36.82
N ARG A 20 31.79 -14.25 36.43
CA ARG A 20 31.57 -13.79 35.05
C ARG A 20 31.20 -14.86 34.00
N CYS A 21 29.99 -15.40 34.10
CA CYS A 21 29.23 -15.71 32.88
C CYS A 21 28.55 -14.42 32.39
N ALA A 22 29.33 -13.57 31.72
CA ALA A 22 28.78 -12.51 30.89
C ALA A 22 28.16 -13.17 29.66
N THR A 23 26.89 -13.58 29.79
CA THR A 23 26.09 -14.07 28.68
C THR A 23 25.88 -12.90 27.74
N ALA A 24 26.73 -12.80 26.71
CA ALA A 24 26.53 -11.89 25.60
C ALA A 24 25.22 -12.29 24.91
N VAL A 25 24.14 -11.60 25.28
CA VAL A 25 22.90 -11.58 24.50
C VAL A 25 23.26 -10.91 23.18
N ALA A 26 23.75 -11.70 22.24
CA ALA A 26 23.91 -11.31 20.85
C ALA A 26 22.50 -11.04 20.33
N LEU A 27 22.08 -9.78 20.44
CA LEU A 27 20.90 -9.23 19.83
C LEU A 27 21.07 -9.47 18.32
N CYS A 28 20.54 -10.58 17.82
CA CYS A 28 20.41 -10.85 16.40
C CYS A 28 19.51 -9.76 15.82
N LEU A 29 20.14 -8.66 15.40
CA LEU A 29 19.62 -7.70 14.45
C LEU A 29 19.35 -8.49 13.17
N LEU A 30 18.19 -9.15 13.11
CA LEU A 30 17.71 -9.74 11.88
C LEU A 30 17.62 -8.59 10.88
N PRO A 31 18.41 -8.61 9.80
CA PRO A 31 18.31 -7.59 8.78
C PRO A 31 16.87 -7.67 8.26
N VAL A 32 16.09 -6.63 8.58
CA VAL A 32 14.80 -6.41 7.93
C VAL A 32 15.13 -6.44 6.45
N SER A 33 14.72 -7.52 5.78
CA SER A 33 15.09 -7.75 4.40
C SER A 33 14.47 -6.61 3.61
N VAL A 34 15.29 -5.62 3.30
CA VAL A 34 14.97 -4.57 2.35
C VAL A 34 14.61 -5.36 1.09
N PHE A 35 13.33 -5.32 0.71
CA PHE A 35 12.88 -5.94 -0.52
C PHE A 35 13.84 -5.47 -1.61
N ALA A 36 14.64 -6.39 -2.15
CA ALA A 36 15.58 -6.05 -3.21
C ALA A 36 14.73 -5.71 -4.43
N ALA A 37 14.38 -4.42 -4.53
CA ALA A 37 13.54 -3.90 -5.59
C ALA A 37 14.16 -4.32 -6.91
N LYS A 38 13.36 -4.98 -7.74
CA LYS A 38 13.84 -5.30 -9.09
C LYS A 38 14.07 -3.98 -9.80
N LYS A 39 15.07 -3.95 -10.69
CA LYS A 39 15.31 -2.76 -11.50
C LYS A 39 14.04 -2.49 -12.33
N PRO A 40 13.50 -1.27 -12.28
CA PRO A 40 12.37 -0.90 -13.13
C PRO A 40 12.71 -1.17 -14.59
N THR A 41 11.78 -1.78 -15.31
CA THR A 41 11.84 -1.99 -16.75
C THR A 41 10.75 -1.10 -17.36
N PRO A 42 11.10 0.10 -17.84
CA PRO A 42 10.12 0.98 -18.47
C PRO A 42 9.66 0.38 -19.80
N LEU A 43 8.41 0.62 -20.15
CA LEU A 43 7.84 0.28 -21.45
C LEU A 43 8.64 0.98 -22.55
N SER A 44 9.14 0.21 -23.51
CA SER A 44 9.87 0.77 -24.65
C SER A 44 8.90 1.51 -25.59
N GLU A 45 9.40 2.47 -26.38
CA GLU A 45 8.57 3.16 -27.37
C GLU A 45 7.99 2.21 -28.41
N ALA A 46 8.77 1.20 -28.82
CA ALA A 46 8.32 0.18 -29.76
C ALA A 46 7.21 -0.68 -29.17
N ASP A 47 7.34 -1.12 -27.90
CA ASP A 47 6.31 -1.90 -27.23
C ASP A 47 5.04 -1.08 -27.00
N ALA A 48 5.18 0.19 -26.59
CA ALA A 48 4.08 1.13 -26.41
C ALA A 48 3.28 1.34 -27.72
N ALA A 49 3.97 1.62 -28.82
CA ALA A 49 3.33 1.76 -30.14
C ALA A 49 2.63 0.46 -30.58
N ALA A 50 3.17 -0.69 -30.18
CA ALA A 50 2.59 -2.00 -30.46
C ALA A 50 1.39 -2.36 -29.57
N LEU A 51 1.00 -1.55 -28.57
CA LEU A 51 -0.18 -1.80 -27.73
C LEU A 51 -1.50 -1.40 -28.40
N GLN A 52 -1.47 -0.53 -29.41
CA GLN A 52 -2.67 -0.02 -30.05
C GLN A 52 -3.55 -1.15 -30.60
N GLY A 53 -4.79 -1.25 -30.11
CA GLY A 53 -5.76 -2.25 -30.52
C GLY A 53 -5.48 -3.67 -30.01
N LYS A 54 -4.43 -3.88 -29.21
CA LYS A 54 -4.20 -5.15 -28.51
C LYS A 54 -5.16 -5.29 -27.34
N THR A 55 -5.48 -6.54 -27.00
CA THR A 55 -6.28 -6.84 -25.82
C THR A 55 -5.42 -7.10 -24.59
N ALA A 56 -5.84 -6.58 -23.44
CA ALA A 56 -5.19 -6.82 -22.15
C ALA A 56 -6.12 -7.58 -21.21
N ALA A 57 -5.68 -8.75 -20.75
CA ALA A 57 -6.25 -9.38 -19.57
C ALA A 57 -5.75 -8.68 -18.31
N VAL A 58 -6.56 -8.66 -17.26
CA VAL A 58 -6.22 -7.98 -16.01
C VAL A 58 -6.38 -8.93 -14.84
N THR A 59 -5.25 -9.26 -14.22
CA THR A 59 -5.23 -10.28 -13.16
C THR A 59 -5.82 -9.75 -11.86
N LEU A 60 -6.51 -10.65 -11.14
CA LEU A 60 -6.92 -10.45 -9.76
C LEU A 60 -5.98 -11.22 -8.83
N HIS A 61 -5.30 -10.54 -7.91
CA HIS A 61 -4.42 -11.18 -6.92
C HIS A 61 -5.09 -11.26 -5.55
N ASP A 62 -4.64 -12.23 -4.74
CA ASP A 62 -5.00 -12.29 -3.33
C ASP A 62 -4.47 -11.05 -2.57
N THR A 63 -5.31 -10.48 -1.72
CA THR A 63 -4.88 -9.37 -0.85
C THR A 63 -3.91 -9.90 0.20
N PRO A 64 -2.67 -9.37 0.30
CA PRO A 64 -1.72 -9.83 1.29
C PRO A 64 -2.14 -9.40 2.69
N THR A 65 -1.54 -10.02 3.70
CA THR A 65 -1.75 -9.64 5.10
C THR A 65 -1.38 -8.19 5.36
N PHE A 66 -2.27 -7.46 6.04
CA PHE A 66 -1.97 -6.16 6.60
C PHE A 66 -1.25 -6.33 7.94
N VAL A 67 -0.11 -5.67 8.11
CA VAL A 67 0.68 -5.79 9.35
C VAL A 67 0.44 -4.58 10.25
N ALA A 68 -0.12 -4.81 11.43
CA ALA A 68 -0.30 -3.80 12.47
C ALA A 68 0.83 -3.88 13.51
N MET A 69 1.93 -3.16 13.27
CA MET A 69 3.09 -3.19 14.17
C MET A 69 2.94 -2.16 15.29
N THR A 70 2.42 -2.61 16.44
CA THR A 70 2.26 -1.81 17.67
C THR A 70 3.40 -2.07 18.66
N ALA A 71 3.83 -1.04 19.39
CA ALA A 71 4.94 -1.13 20.35
C ALA A 71 4.77 -2.27 21.38
N GLY A 72 3.57 -2.45 21.93
CA GLY A 72 3.28 -3.51 22.90
C GLY A 72 3.46 -4.94 22.38
N LYS A 73 3.46 -5.15 21.07
CA LYS A 73 3.61 -6.49 20.44
C LYS A 73 5.04 -6.78 19.97
N ALA A 74 5.84 -5.76 19.73
CA ALA A 74 7.22 -5.91 19.28
C ALA A 74 8.14 -6.50 20.36
N GLY A 75 7.81 -6.27 21.64
CA GLY A 75 8.53 -6.86 22.79
C GLY A 75 8.46 -8.40 22.87
N PHE A 76 7.59 -9.06 22.09
CA PHE A 76 7.35 -10.51 22.14
C PHE A 76 8.04 -11.32 21.03
N GLY A 77 8.99 -10.73 20.29
CA GLY A 77 9.80 -11.46 19.29
C GLY A 77 8.97 -12.10 18.18
N LEU A 78 9.29 -13.35 17.80
CA LEU A 78 8.67 -14.07 16.67
C LEU A 78 7.15 -14.26 16.85
N PHE A 79 6.66 -14.43 18.09
CA PHE A 79 5.22 -14.49 18.40
C PHE A 79 4.52 -13.16 18.10
N GLY A 80 5.26 -12.05 18.13
CA GLY A 80 4.79 -10.73 17.76
C GLY A 80 4.32 -10.66 16.31
N VAL A 81 5.01 -11.31 15.35
CA VAL A 81 4.69 -11.18 13.92
C VAL A 81 3.32 -11.76 13.58
N ALA A 82 3.01 -12.98 14.05
CA ALA A 82 1.70 -13.59 13.82
C ALA A 82 0.57 -12.79 14.51
N ALA A 83 0.83 -12.27 15.72
CA ALA A 83 -0.12 -11.43 16.45
C ALA A 83 -0.33 -10.04 15.81
N MET A 84 0.69 -9.49 15.14
CA MET A 84 0.61 -8.25 14.35
C MET A 84 -0.16 -8.47 13.04
N ALA A 85 0.12 -9.58 12.34
CA ALA A 85 -0.60 -9.99 11.14
C ALA A 85 -2.08 -10.22 11.42
N LYS A 86 -2.42 -11.00 12.45
CA LYS A 86 -3.81 -11.23 12.84
C LYS A 86 -4.52 -9.93 13.17
N ALA A 87 -3.94 -9.08 14.03
CA ALA A 87 -4.59 -7.84 14.41
C ALA A 87 -4.71 -6.84 13.26
N GLY A 88 -3.76 -6.85 12.33
CA GLY A 88 -3.84 -6.03 11.13
C GLY A 88 -4.95 -6.50 10.20
N ASN A 89 -5.07 -7.80 9.96
CA ASN A 89 -6.15 -8.37 9.17
C ASN A 89 -7.53 -8.20 9.83
N ASP A 90 -7.62 -8.38 11.15
CA ASP A 90 -8.85 -8.09 11.91
C ASP A 90 -9.22 -6.61 11.75
N PHE A 91 -8.26 -5.68 11.89
CA PHE A 91 -8.49 -4.26 11.68
C PHE A 91 -8.97 -3.94 10.26
N VAL A 92 -8.33 -4.50 9.23
CA VAL A 92 -8.76 -4.33 7.83
C VAL A 92 -10.19 -4.82 7.62
N LYS A 93 -10.50 -6.02 8.12
CA LYS A 93 -11.83 -6.63 8.00
C LYS A 93 -12.90 -5.84 8.74
N ASP A 94 -12.67 -5.52 10.01
CA ASP A 94 -13.64 -4.86 10.88
C ASP A 94 -13.93 -3.41 10.46
N ASN A 95 -13.10 -2.84 9.60
CA ASN A 95 -13.19 -1.46 9.15
C ASN A 95 -13.36 -1.34 7.63
N ASP A 96 -13.53 -2.44 6.88
CA ASP A 96 -13.67 -2.43 5.42
C ASP A 96 -12.55 -1.63 4.71
N ILE A 97 -11.30 -1.84 5.12
CA ILE A 97 -10.14 -1.18 4.50
C ILE A 97 -9.81 -1.91 3.20
N ARG A 98 -9.98 -1.22 2.08
CA ARG A 98 -9.70 -1.78 0.75
C ARG A 98 -8.20 -1.79 0.47
N ASP A 99 -7.73 -2.85 -0.20
CA ASP A 99 -6.38 -2.89 -0.77
C ASP A 99 -6.24 -1.85 -1.90
N PRO A 100 -5.27 -0.92 -1.82
CA PRO A 100 -5.06 0.08 -2.88
C PRO A 100 -4.70 -0.52 -4.25
N SER A 101 -4.32 -1.81 -4.35
CA SER A 101 -4.07 -2.46 -5.65
C SER A 101 -5.26 -2.36 -6.60
N VAL A 102 -6.48 -2.31 -6.06
CA VAL A 102 -7.68 -2.14 -6.88
C VAL A 102 -7.69 -0.77 -7.56
N LEU A 103 -7.41 0.30 -6.81
CA LEU A 103 -7.28 1.65 -7.37
C LEU A 103 -6.19 1.67 -8.46
N LEU A 104 -5.02 1.08 -8.19
CA LEU A 104 -3.91 1.05 -9.14
C LEU A 104 -4.34 0.38 -10.45
N ARG A 105 -4.93 -0.81 -10.36
CA ARG A 105 -5.38 -1.57 -11.53
C ARG A 105 -6.36 -0.77 -12.37
N ASP A 106 -7.39 -0.23 -11.75
CA ASP A 106 -8.47 0.46 -12.45
C ASP A 106 -7.96 1.73 -13.15
N ARG A 107 -7.12 2.52 -12.46
CA ARG A 107 -6.55 3.77 -13.01
C ARG A 107 -5.49 3.51 -14.07
N LEU A 108 -4.60 2.55 -13.86
CA LEU A 108 -3.57 2.22 -14.84
C LEU A 108 -4.15 1.57 -16.09
N GLY A 109 -5.17 0.71 -15.95
CA GLY A 109 -5.91 0.17 -17.09
C GLY A 109 -6.55 1.27 -17.93
N ALA A 110 -7.26 2.21 -17.30
CA ALA A 110 -7.84 3.36 -17.99
C ALA A 110 -6.79 4.20 -18.72
N LEU A 111 -5.64 4.48 -18.08
CA LEU A 111 -4.57 5.25 -18.71
C LEU A 111 -3.91 4.54 -19.89
N LEU A 112 -3.67 3.22 -19.78
CA LEU A 112 -3.15 2.43 -20.90
C LEU A 112 -4.12 2.41 -22.08
N HIS A 113 -5.42 2.36 -21.81
CA HIS A 113 -6.44 2.50 -22.85
C HIS A 113 -6.41 3.89 -23.51
N GLU A 114 -6.45 4.96 -22.71
CA GLU A 114 -6.54 6.33 -23.21
C GLU A 114 -5.29 6.82 -23.95
N VAL A 115 -4.10 6.36 -23.54
CA VAL A 115 -2.81 6.87 -24.06
C VAL A 115 -2.24 5.94 -25.13
N HIS A 116 -2.35 4.62 -24.92
CA HIS A 116 -1.72 3.62 -25.80
C HIS A 116 -2.75 2.81 -26.61
N GLY A 117 -4.05 3.12 -26.50
CA GLY A 117 -5.10 2.45 -27.26
C GLY A 117 -5.28 0.97 -26.94
N LEU A 118 -4.86 0.56 -25.74
CA LEU A 118 -4.98 -0.82 -25.28
C LEU A 118 -6.44 -1.14 -24.93
N ASP A 119 -6.98 -2.24 -25.45
CA ASP A 119 -8.32 -2.72 -25.10
C ASP A 119 -8.26 -3.51 -23.79
N VAL A 120 -8.48 -2.81 -22.68
CA VAL A 120 -8.38 -3.39 -21.34
C VAL A 120 -9.67 -4.09 -20.97
N ARG A 121 -9.60 -5.41 -20.80
CA ARG A 121 -10.74 -6.25 -20.43
C ARG A 121 -11.11 -6.05 -18.95
N PRO A 122 -12.32 -6.47 -18.55
CA PRO A 122 -12.67 -6.56 -17.13
C PRO A 122 -11.65 -7.39 -16.36
N VAL A 123 -11.46 -7.03 -15.09
CA VAL A 123 -10.64 -7.82 -14.16
C VAL A 123 -11.16 -9.24 -14.05
N ASP A 124 -10.23 -10.18 -13.90
CA ASP A 124 -10.57 -11.56 -13.59
C ASP A 124 -11.50 -11.68 -12.38
N THR A 125 -12.33 -12.71 -12.42
CA THR A 125 -13.24 -13.06 -11.30
C THR A 125 -12.62 -14.07 -10.34
N VAL A 126 -11.48 -14.67 -10.70
CA VAL A 126 -10.78 -15.68 -9.90
C VAL A 126 -9.42 -15.14 -9.49
N GLU A 127 -9.15 -15.17 -8.19
CA GLU A 127 -7.86 -14.76 -7.65
C GLU A 127 -6.75 -15.74 -8.09
N THR A 128 -5.60 -15.19 -8.48
CA THR A 128 -4.37 -15.94 -8.73
C THR A 128 -3.33 -15.68 -7.64
N LYS A 129 -2.50 -16.70 -7.38
CA LYS A 129 -1.30 -16.61 -6.55
C LYS A 129 -0.02 -16.57 -7.36
N GLU A 130 -0.14 -16.61 -8.69
CA GLU A 130 1.00 -16.59 -9.59
C GLU A 130 1.70 -15.23 -9.56
N LYS A 131 3.04 -15.26 -9.58
CA LYS A 131 3.87 -14.04 -9.50
C LYS A 131 4.89 -13.96 -10.60
N LYS A 132 5.03 -15.03 -11.39
CA LYS A 132 6.02 -15.12 -12.46
C LYS A 132 5.37 -14.70 -13.77
N PRO A 133 6.00 -13.81 -14.56
CA PRO A 133 5.43 -13.35 -15.83
C PRO A 133 4.95 -14.48 -16.75
N ALA A 134 5.75 -15.52 -16.95
CA ALA A 134 5.36 -16.66 -17.78
C ALA A 134 4.15 -17.45 -17.25
N ALA A 135 3.99 -17.55 -15.92
CA ALA A 135 2.84 -18.23 -15.33
C ALA A 135 1.57 -17.38 -15.46
N LEU A 136 1.68 -16.07 -15.24
CA LEU A 136 0.57 -15.12 -15.45
C LEU A 136 0.12 -15.09 -16.92
N ALA A 137 1.06 -15.08 -17.86
CA ALA A 137 0.76 -15.18 -19.29
C ALA A 137 0.02 -16.47 -19.65
N ALA A 138 0.40 -17.60 -19.06
CA ALA A 138 -0.24 -18.89 -19.30
C ALA A 138 -1.71 -18.95 -18.84
N LEU A 139 -2.13 -18.08 -17.90
CA LEU A 139 -3.53 -17.97 -17.47
C LEU A 139 -4.41 -17.26 -18.51
N HIS A 140 -3.81 -16.50 -19.44
CA HIS A 140 -4.50 -15.61 -20.37
C HIS A 140 -4.01 -15.77 -21.80
N GLY A 141 -4.00 -17.01 -22.31
CA GLY A 141 -3.58 -17.31 -23.69
C GLY A 141 -4.47 -16.71 -24.78
N ASP A 142 -5.61 -16.15 -24.41
CA ASP A 142 -6.59 -15.49 -25.28
C ASP A 142 -6.45 -13.96 -25.32
N ALA A 143 -5.53 -13.37 -24.54
CA ALA A 143 -5.17 -11.95 -24.59
C ALA A 143 -3.83 -11.75 -25.30
N ASP A 144 -3.53 -10.51 -25.72
CA ASP A 144 -2.22 -10.17 -26.28
C ASP A 144 -1.21 -9.79 -25.20
N VAL A 145 -1.69 -9.13 -24.14
CA VAL A 145 -0.91 -8.75 -22.97
C VAL A 145 -1.66 -9.02 -21.67
N VAL A 146 -0.93 -9.08 -20.56
CA VAL A 146 -1.47 -9.21 -19.20
C VAL A 146 -1.02 -8.01 -18.36
N LEU A 147 -1.99 -7.27 -17.81
CA LEU A 147 -1.75 -6.27 -16.77
C LEU A 147 -1.88 -6.94 -15.39
N SER A 148 -0.77 -6.99 -14.66
CA SER A 148 -0.73 -7.55 -13.31
C SER A 148 -0.37 -6.47 -12.30
N VAL A 149 -1.27 -6.25 -11.35
CA VAL A 149 -1.10 -5.31 -10.23
C VAL A 149 -1.28 -6.08 -8.94
N ARG A 150 -0.23 -6.14 -8.11
CA ARG A 150 -0.25 -6.90 -6.86
C ARG A 150 0.37 -6.12 -5.72
N THR A 151 -0.30 -6.12 -4.57
CA THR A 151 0.27 -5.56 -3.34
C THR A 151 1.45 -6.43 -2.87
N LEU A 152 2.59 -5.79 -2.63
CA LEU A 152 3.78 -6.39 -2.05
C LEU A 152 3.69 -6.43 -0.52
N GLY A 153 3.13 -5.38 0.06
CA GLY A 153 2.93 -5.24 1.49
C GLY A 153 2.26 -3.93 1.83
N TRP A 154 1.63 -3.91 2.99
CA TRP A 154 0.92 -2.76 3.53
C TRP A 154 0.82 -2.90 5.04
N SER A 155 1.02 -1.79 5.74
CA SER A 155 1.17 -1.81 7.19
C SER A 155 1.01 -0.42 7.80
N TYR A 156 0.83 -0.40 9.12
CA TYR A 156 1.33 0.69 9.93
C TYR A 156 2.36 0.18 10.94
N ALA A 157 3.30 1.04 11.32
CA ALA A 157 4.31 0.72 12.32
C ALA A 157 4.68 1.95 13.16
N TYR A 158 5.06 1.71 14.41
CA TYR A 158 5.52 2.78 15.29
C TYR A 158 6.88 3.34 14.87
N TYR A 159 7.19 4.57 15.27
CA TYR A 159 8.53 5.14 15.08
C TYR A 159 9.50 4.62 16.16
N PRO A 160 10.75 4.23 15.83
CA PRO A 160 11.68 3.66 16.82
C PRO A 160 11.97 4.54 18.04
N THR A 161 11.90 5.86 17.89
CA THR A 161 12.13 6.86 18.95
C THR A 161 10.84 7.46 19.51
N ASP A 162 9.68 7.05 19.00
CA ASP A 162 8.37 7.61 19.32
C ASP A 162 7.29 6.53 19.15
N TRP A 163 7.12 5.74 20.20
CA TRP A 163 6.28 4.54 20.19
C TRP A 163 4.78 4.83 20.25
N SER A 164 4.42 6.09 20.52
CA SER A 164 3.04 6.59 20.53
C SER A 164 2.53 6.94 19.14
N HIS A 165 3.42 7.19 18.18
CA HIS A 165 3.04 7.60 16.83
C HIS A 165 3.49 6.59 15.77
N TYR A 166 2.82 6.65 14.63
CA TYR A 166 2.86 5.61 13.60
C TYR A 166 3.04 6.20 12.22
N TRP A 167 3.65 5.43 11.34
CA TRP A 167 3.65 5.66 9.90
C TRP A 167 2.88 4.55 9.21
N ILE A 168 2.27 4.88 8.07
CA ILE A 168 1.56 3.94 7.20
C ILE A 168 2.41 3.76 5.95
N GLY A 169 2.58 2.52 5.50
CA GLY A 169 3.30 2.18 4.29
C GLY A 169 2.48 1.29 3.38
N TYR A 170 2.68 1.47 2.09
CA TYR A 170 2.08 0.67 1.03
C TYR A 170 3.12 0.39 -0.06
N GLY A 171 3.10 -0.81 -0.61
CA GLY A 171 3.92 -1.17 -1.77
C GLY A 171 3.21 -2.13 -2.70
N ALA A 172 3.45 -1.97 -3.99
CA ALA A 172 2.84 -2.75 -5.05
C ALA A 172 3.87 -3.07 -6.16
N ALA A 173 3.67 -4.20 -6.83
CA ALA A 173 4.35 -4.54 -8.07
C ALA A 173 3.36 -4.40 -9.23
N VAL A 174 3.81 -3.78 -10.31
CA VAL A 174 3.06 -3.66 -11.55
C VAL A 174 3.87 -4.24 -12.69
N ASP A 175 3.26 -5.18 -13.41
CA ASP A 175 3.83 -5.83 -14.58
C ASP A 175 2.87 -5.65 -15.77
N LEU A 176 3.43 -5.33 -16.93
CA LEU A 176 2.78 -5.51 -18.23
C LEU A 176 3.53 -6.62 -18.97
N ILE A 177 2.85 -7.70 -19.32
CA ILE A 177 3.48 -8.94 -19.79
C ILE A 177 2.95 -9.27 -21.17
N ASP A 178 3.82 -9.64 -22.10
CA ASP A 178 3.42 -10.22 -23.39
C ASP A 178 2.85 -11.63 -23.14
N ALA A 179 1.56 -11.84 -23.46
CA ALA A 179 0.86 -13.07 -23.11
C ALA A 179 1.34 -14.28 -23.93
N LYS A 180 1.90 -14.05 -25.13
CA LYS A 180 2.37 -15.13 -26.01
C LYS A 180 3.74 -15.66 -25.59
N THR A 181 4.62 -14.77 -25.15
CA THR A 181 6.02 -15.10 -24.82
C THR A 181 6.28 -15.20 -23.32
N GLY A 182 5.37 -14.69 -22.48
CA GLY A 182 5.55 -14.62 -21.04
C GLY A 182 6.64 -13.64 -20.59
N LYS A 183 7.08 -12.74 -21.48
CA LYS A 183 8.13 -11.76 -21.18
C LYS A 183 7.52 -10.48 -20.62
N PRO A 184 8.10 -9.89 -19.57
CA PRO A 184 7.68 -8.56 -19.12
C PRO A 184 8.02 -7.51 -20.18
N LEU A 185 7.02 -6.77 -20.64
CA LEU A 185 7.16 -5.55 -21.45
C LEU A 185 7.48 -4.34 -20.56
N SER A 186 6.94 -4.34 -19.35
CA SER A 186 7.28 -3.37 -18.32
C SER A 186 7.13 -3.99 -16.93
N HIS A 187 7.97 -3.52 -15.99
CA HIS A 187 7.91 -3.91 -14.58
C HIS A 187 8.33 -2.73 -13.70
N ILE A 188 7.60 -2.47 -12.63
CA ILE A 188 8.03 -1.55 -11.58
C ILE A 188 7.46 -1.98 -10.22
N ASP A 189 8.28 -1.83 -9.19
CA ASP A 189 7.83 -1.87 -7.81
C ASP A 189 7.61 -0.42 -7.34
N CYS A 190 6.43 -0.12 -6.80
CA CYS A 190 6.16 1.13 -6.10
C CYS A 190 6.20 0.89 -4.58
N GLY A 191 6.83 1.81 -3.85
CA GLY A 191 6.73 1.90 -2.40
C GLY A 191 6.50 3.35 -1.98
N ALA A 192 5.47 3.58 -1.18
CA ALA A 192 5.14 4.89 -0.63
C ALA A 192 4.81 4.75 0.87
N ASP A 193 5.20 5.73 1.66
CA ASP A 193 4.91 5.75 3.10
C ASP A 193 4.89 7.17 3.68
N THR A 194 4.41 7.27 4.92
CA THR A 194 4.30 8.54 5.64
C THR A 194 5.47 8.81 6.59
N ARG A 195 6.58 8.07 6.53
CA ARG A 195 7.69 8.21 7.50
C ARG A 195 8.29 9.61 7.52
N LYS A 196 8.28 10.30 6.37
CA LYS A 196 8.80 11.67 6.20
C LYS A 196 7.77 12.77 6.48
N SER A 197 6.53 12.42 6.82
CA SER A 197 5.52 13.43 7.20
C SER A 197 5.92 14.11 8.50
N ALA A 198 5.65 15.42 8.58
CA ALA A 198 5.79 16.17 9.82
C ALA A 198 4.72 15.78 10.85
N ILE A 199 3.56 15.32 10.37
CA ILE A 199 2.45 14.87 11.20
C ILE A 199 2.53 13.36 11.34
N LYS A 200 2.54 12.88 12.58
CA LYS A 200 2.62 11.46 12.90
C LYS A 200 1.36 11.09 13.69
N PRO A 201 0.43 10.30 13.13
CA PRO A 201 -0.78 9.93 13.85
C PRO A 201 -0.47 8.97 15.00
N SER A 202 -1.23 9.08 16.07
CA SER A 202 -1.34 8.09 17.14
C SER A 202 -2.13 6.86 16.69
N LEU A 203 -2.04 5.77 17.46
CA LEU A 203 -2.84 4.57 17.20
C LEU A 203 -4.35 4.85 17.30
N GLU A 204 -4.76 5.71 18.22
CA GLU A 204 -6.16 6.08 18.42
C GLU A 204 -6.68 6.82 17.18
N GLU A 205 -5.96 7.81 16.67
CA GLU A 205 -6.34 8.55 15.47
C GLU A 205 -6.42 7.65 14.23
N MET A 206 -5.50 6.71 14.06
CA MET A 206 -5.54 5.74 12.94
C MET A 206 -6.76 4.82 12.99
N ARG A 207 -7.27 4.52 14.19
CA ARG A 207 -8.38 3.58 14.41
C ARG A 207 -9.72 4.28 14.62
N ALA A 208 -9.71 5.59 14.88
CA ALA A 208 -10.92 6.39 15.04
C ALA A 208 -11.80 6.32 13.78
N ASN A 209 -13.10 6.50 13.98
CA ASN A 209 -14.10 6.60 12.90
C ASN A 209 -14.02 5.45 11.89
N GLY A 210 -13.91 4.21 12.37
CA GLY A 210 -13.84 3.05 11.48
C GLY A 210 -12.57 3.05 10.62
N GLY A 211 -11.45 3.53 11.17
CA GLY A 211 -10.16 3.59 10.48
C GLY A 211 -10.09 4.61 9.33
N GLN A 212 -10.93 5.64 9.31
CA GLN A 212 -11.05 6.57 8.17
C GLN A 212 -9.71 7.20 7.77
N LEU A 213 -8.91 7.65 8.75
CA LEU A 213 -7.58 8.19 8.47
C LEU A 213 -6.70 7.17 7.73
N THR A 214 -6.73 5.91 8.18
CA THR A 214 -5.95 4.84 7.55
C THR A 214 -6.40 4.58 6.12
N LYS A 215 -7.71 4.58 5.85
CA LYS A 215 -8.27 4.46 4.50
C LYS A 215 -7.77 5.57 3.59
N ASP A 216 -7.89 6.82 4.04
CA ASP A 216 -7.52 7.99 3.24
C ASP A 216 -6.02 8.04 2.97
N VAL A 217 -5.19 7.68 3.95
CA VAL A 217 -3.74 7.58 3.76
C VAL A 217 -3.40 6.48 2.78
N LEU A 218 -3.98 5.28 2.90
CA LEU A 218 -3.71 4.19 1.96
C LEU A 218 -4.16 4.52 0.54
N GLU A 219 -5.31 5.18 0.38
CA GLU A 219 -5.79 5.68 -0.91
C GLU A 219 -4.84 6.74 -1.50
N SER A 220 -4.36 7.68 -0.68
CA SER A 220 -3.33 8.67 -1.06
C SER A 220 -2.03 8.02 -1.53
N LEU A 221 -1.52 7.03 -0.79
CA LEU A 221 -0.34 6.25 -1.17
C LEU A 221 -0.59 5.46 -2.47
N GLY A 222 -1.80 4.93 -2.66
CA GLY A 222 -2.23 4.29 -3.90
C GLY A 222 -2.17 5.25 -5.10
N TRP A 223 -2.70 6.47 -4.97
CA TRP A 223 -2.61 7.52 -5.98
C TRP A 223 -1.18 7.93 -6.31
N LEU A 224 -0.31 8.03 -5.30
CA LEU A 224 1.12 8.27 -5.51
C LEU A 224 1.75 7.14 -6.36
N CYS A 225 1.38 5.89 -6.09
CA CYS A 225 1.82 4.77 -6.91
C CYS A 225 1.26 4.79 -8.33
N VAL A 226 -0.03 5.13 -8.53
CA VAL A 226 -0.60 5.30 -9.88
C VAL A 226 0.24 6.27 -10.70
N ARG A 227 0.55 7.44 -10.15
CA ARG A 227 1.33 8.47 -10.85
C ARG A 227 2.76 8.03 -11.13
N LEU A 228 3.43 7.41 -10.15
CA LEU A 228 4.78 6.89 -10.32
C LEU A 228 4.83 5.83 -11.43
N VAL A 229 3.94 4.85 -11.39
CA VAL A 229 3.89 3.76 -12.38
C VAL A 229 3.54 4.30 -13.76
N ALA A 230 2.53 5.15 -13.86
CA ALA A 230 2.12 5.73 -15.13
C ALA A 230 3.28 6.51 -15.80
N LYS A 231 4.00 7.32 -15.03
CA LYS A 231 5.13 8.10 -15.51
C LYS A 231 6.35 7.23 -15.85
N GLU A 232 6.83 6.45 -14.88
CA GLU A 232 8.13 5.78 -14.97
C GLU A 232 8.05 4.45 -15.74
N ALA A 233 6.97 3.69 -15.56
CA ALA A 233 6.80 2.40 -16.21
C ALA A 233 6.12 2.53 -17.57
N PHE A 234 5.04 3.31 -17.68
CA PHE A 234 4.26 3.40 -18.93
C PHE A 234 4.54 4.64 -19.77
N ARG A 235 5.46 5.51 -19.34
CA ARG A 235 5.86 6.74 -20.05
C ARG A 235 4.68 7.62 -20.43
N ILE A 236 3.65 7.67 -19.58
CA ILE A 236 2.50 8.54 -19.76
C ILE A 236 2.96 9.98 -19.47
N PRO A 237 2.71 10.95 -20.38
CA PRO A 237 3.17 12.32 -20.20
C PRO A 237 2.43 13.02 -19.04
N ASP A 238 3.10 13.97 -18.40
CA ASP A 238 2.63 14.60 -17.15
C ASP A 238 1.27 15.31 -17.31
N ASP A 239 0.95 15.83 -18.50
CA ASP A 239 -0.32 16.48 -18.83
C ASP A 239 -1.51 15.50 -18.97
N ARG A 240 -1.21 14.19 -19.06
CA ARG A 240 -2.20 13.11 -19.10
C ARG A 240 -2.29 12.34 -17.80
N LEU A 241 -1.44 12.64 -16.82
CA LEU A 241 -1.53 12.02 -15.50
C LEU A 241 -2.75 12.55 -14.74
N PRO A 242 -3.54 11.67 -14.11
CA PRO A 242 -4.66 12.10 -13.29
C PRO A 242 -4.15 12.85 -12.06
N ALA A 243 -4.81 13.96 -11.74
CA ALA A 243 -4.61 14.64 -10.48
C ALA A 243 -5.05 13.72 -9.33
N ILE A 244 -4.33 13.79 -8.21
CA ILE A 244 -4.77 13.14 -6.97
C ILE A 244 -6.04 13.88 -6.51
N PRO A 245 -7.16 13.19 -6.25
CA PRO A 245 -8.36 13.84 -5.72
C PRO A 245 -8.03 14.62 -4.45
N GLU A 246 -8.60 15.82 -4.31
CA GLU A 246 -8.28 16.75 -3.22
C GLU A 246 -8.40 16.10 -1.82
N ALA A 247 -9.42 15.25 -1.63
CA ALA A 247 -9.62 14.51 -0.38
C ALA A 247 -8.42 13.63 0.03
N TYR A 248 -7.58 13.22 -0.92
CA TYR A 248 -6.42 12.35 -0.70
C TYR A 248 -5.08 13.08 -0.86
N VAL A 249 -5.11 14.41 -1.01
CA VAL A 249 -3.90 15.23 -0.92
C VAL A 249 -3.54 15.39 0.55
N ASP A 250 -2.45 14.76 0.96
CA ASP A 250 -1.91 14.76 2.34
C ASP A 250 -2.98 14.63 3.45
N PRO A 251 -3.61 13.45 3.59
CA PRO A 251 -4.69 13.22 4.55
C PRO A 251 -4.29 13.50 6.01
N LEU A 252 -2.99 13.46 6.31
CA LEU A 252 -2.46 13.70 7.64
C LEU A 252 -2.60 15.16 8.06
N MET A 253 -2.66 16.11 7.12
CA MET A 253 -2.87 17.54 7.43
C MET A 253 -4.16 17.80 8.20
N ARG A 254 -5.14 16.90 8.13
CA ARG A 254 -6.40 17.02 8.87
C ARG A 254 -6.24 16.82 10.39
N LEU A 255 -5.12 16.27 10.84
CA LEU A 255 -4.80 16.15 12.26
C LEU A 255 -4.13 17.42 12.82
N GLN A 256 -3.78 18.37 11.96
CA GLN A 256 -3.20 19.62 12.43
C GLN A 256 -4.27 20.42 13.19
N PRO A 257 -3.99 20.90 14.41
CA PRO A 257 -4.94 21.70 15.17
C PRO A 257 -5.39 22.91 14.36
N ALA A 258 -6.69 23.16 14.30
CA ALA A 258 -7.25 24.36 13.67
C ALA A 258 -6.67 25.61 14.36
N GLY A 259 -5.71 26.27 13.70
CA GLY A 259 -5.01 27.44 14.25
C GLY A 259 -3.49 27.30 14.35
N ALA A 260 -2.91 26.13 14.05
CA ALA A 260 -1.46 26.07 13.82
C ALA A 260 -1.15 26.86 12.54
N PRO A 261 -0.16 27.77 12.54
CA PRO A 261 0.20 28.52 11.34
C PRO A 261 0.61 27.53 10.25
N SER A 262 -0.12 27.51 9.14
CA SER A 262 0.32 26.81 7.93
C SER A 262 1.67 27.40 7.57
N ALA A 263 2.71 26.56 7.52
CA ALA A 263 4.01 26.98 7.05
C ALA A 263 3.88 27.32 5.56
N THR A 264 3.56 28.58 5.27
CA THR A 264 3.58 29.10 3.90
C THR A 264 4.95 28.75 3.32
N PRO A 265 5.04 28.12 2.14
CA PRO A 265 6.31 27.85 1.49
C PRO A 265 7.09 29.17 1.41
N GLN A 266 8.13 29.30 2.25
CA GLN A 266 8.93 30.49 2.30
C GLN A 266 9.66 30.56 0.96
N ALA A 267 9.19 31.44 0.08
CA ALA A 267 9.90 31.74 -1.16
C ALA A 267 11.36 32.06 -0.81
N PRO A 268 12.35 31.53 -1.55
CA PRO A 268 13.75 31.82 -1.27
C PRO A 268 13.94 33.33 -1.23
N ALA A 269 14.52 33.82 -0.13
CA ALA A 269 14.71 35.24 0.15
C ALA A 269 15.61 35.89 -0.91
N GLY A 270 15.00 36.31 -2.02
CA GLY A 270 15.53 37.32 -2.94
C GLY A 270 15.12 38.68 -2.41
N GLY A 271 16.11 39.50 -2.07
CA GLY A 271 15.92 40.78 -1.40
C GLY A 271 15.30 41.89 -2.25
N ALA A 272 15.24 43.04 -1.58
CA ALA A 272 14.88 44.38 -2.02
C ALA A 272 13.44 44.83 -1.70
N ALA A 273 13.41 45.83 -0.82
CA ALA A 273 12.27 46.51 -0.24
C ALA A 273 11.48 47.37 -1.24
N ALA A 274 10.17 47.38 -1.09
CA ALA A 274 9.30 48.53 -1.34
C ALA A 274 7.99 48.39 -0.55
N THR A 275 7.62 49.42 0.18
CA THR A 275 6.37 49.60 0.97
C THR A 275 5.57 50.77 0.35
N PRO A 276 4.30 51.03 0.73
CA PRO A 276 3.06 50.36 0.37
C PRO A 276 2.08 51.27 -0.41
N GLY A 277 1.11 50.67 -1.12
CA GLY A 277 -0.08 51.36 -1.66
C GLY A 277 -1.35 50.68 -1.18
N ALA A 278 -2.16 51.41 -0.40
CA ALA A 278 -3.46 51.00 0.10
C ALA A 278 -4.54 50.98 -1.01
N THR A 279 -5.49 50.04 -0.96
CA THR A 279 -6.93 50.32 -1.18
C THR A 279 -7.84 49.10 -0.96
N ALA A 280 -8.93 49.38 -0.24
CA ALA A 280 -10.32 48.92 -0.40
C ALA A 280 -10.70 47.43 -0.16
N ASP A 281 -11.44 47.26 0.93
CA ASP A 281 -12.47 46.23 1.17
C ASP A 281 -13.51 46.13 0.05
N PRO A 282 -13.93 44.89 -0.29
CA PRO A 282 -15.31 44.65 -0.68
C PRO A 282 -16.01 43.65 0.25
N ALA A 283 -17.15 44.13 0.73
CA ALA A 283 -18.29 43.47 1.36
C ALA A 283 -18.41 41.95 1.22
N ALA A 284 -18.65 41.32 2.38
CA ALA A 284 -19.04 39.93 2.54
C ALA A 284 -20.37 39.60 1.83
N ALA A 285 -20.34 38.53 1.05
CA ALA A 285 -21.54 37.89 0.50
C ALA A 285 -22.20 36.97 1.56
N PRO A 286 -23.55 36.87 1.59
CA PRO A 286 -24.24 35.99 2.52
C PRO A 286 -24.11 34.51 2.12
N ALA A 287 -24.01 33.66 3.15
CA ALA A 287 -23.90 32.21 3.02
C ALA A 287 -25.16 31.57 2.40
N PRO A 288 -25.00 30.51 1.56
CA PRO A 288 -26.12 29.73 1.06
C PRO A 288 -26.76 28.89 2.17
N GLN A 289 -28.10 28.88 2.19
CA GLN A 289 -28.91 28.01 3.04
C GLN A 289 -28.78 26.55 2.59
N PRO A 290 -28.72 25.57 3.52
CA PRO A 290 -28.73 24.15 3.17
C PRO A 290 -30.10 23.75 2.60
N ALA A 291 -30.07 23.07 1.46
CA ALA A 291 -31.23 22.45 0.84
C ALA A 291 -31.76 21.31 1.71
N ALA A 292 -33.10 21.22 1.81
CA ALA A 292 -33.80 20.17 2.52
C ALA A 292 -33.55 18.79 1.89
N GLU A 293 -33.22 17.82 2.73
CA GLU A 293 -33.04 16.41 2.40
C GLU A 293 -34.40 15.78 1.98
N PRO A 294 -34.51 15.15 0.81
CA PRO A 294 -35.74 14.46 0.41
C PRO A 294 -35.95 13.19 1.25
N ALA A 295 -37.18 13.00 1.70
CA ALA A 295 -37.60 11.85 2.48
C ALA A 295 -37.37 10.51 1.73
N PRO A 296 -37.01 9.43 2.44
CA PRO A 296 -36.79 8.12 1.84
C PRO A 296 -38.07 7.56 1.23
N GLN A 297 -37.99 7.13 -0.03
CA GLN A 297 -39.08 6.42 -0.69
C GLN A 297 -39.16 4.97 -0.20
N PRO A 298 -40.38 4.40 -0.06
CA PRO A 298 -40.56 3.01 0.34
C PRO A 298 -40.08 2.06 -0.75
N THR A 299 -39.16 1.17 -0.40
CA THR A 299 -38.72 0.05 -1.23
C THR A 299 -39.85 -0.95 -1.40
N THR A 300 -40.26 -1.17 -2.65
CA THR A 300 -41.22 -2.21 -3.03
C THR A 300 -40.49 -3.54 -3.10
N GLU A 301 -40.91 -4.47 -2.23
CA GLU A 301 -40.44 -5.85 -2.16
C GLU A 301 -40.95 -6.64 -3.38
N PRO A 302 -40.08 -7.26 -4.20
CA PRO A 302 -40.54 -8.11 -5.30
C PRO A 302 -40.99 -9.48 -4.79
N ALA A 303 -42.20 -9.86 -5.19
CA ALA A 303 -42.83 -11.14 -4.90
C ALA A 303 -42.00 -12.32 -5.42
N VAL A 304 -41.73 -13.27 -4.53
CA VAL A 304 -41.10 -14.57 -4.81
C VAL A 304 -42.08 -15.42 -5.62
N GLY A 305 -41.84 -15.54 -6.93
CA GLY A 305 -42.52 -16.48 -7.80
C GLY A 305 -41.93 -17.88 -7.67
N ALA A 306 -42.73 -18.82 -7.18
CA ALA A 306 -42.42 -20.25 -7.16
C ALA A 306 -42.41 -20.82 -8.59
N SER A 307 -41.26 -21.32 -9.04
CA SER A 307 -41.18 -22.14 -10.26
C SER A 307 -41.26 -23.61 -9.89
N GLY A 308 -42.32 -24.25 -10.39
CA GLY A 308 -42.63 -25.64 -10.22
C GLY A 308 -41.71 -26.58 -11.00
N ASP A 309 -41.36 -27.64 -10.29
CA ASP A 309 -41.15 -29.02 -10.70
C ASP A 309 -41.86 -29.42 -12.00
N THR A 310 -41.13 -29.95 -12.99
CA THR A 310 -41.65 -31.06 -13.80
C THR A 310 -40.52 -31.93 -14.36
N ARG A 311 -40.47 -33.17 -13.86
CA ARG A 311 -39.79 -34.32 -14.46
C ARG A 311 -40.42 -34.70 -15.81
N ARG A 312 -39.60 -35.02 -16.81
CA ARG A 312 -39.59 -36.31 -17.53
C ARG A 312 -38.47 -36.34 -18.57
#